data_AF-A0AAE2MQR6-F1
#
_entry.id   AF-A0AAE2MQR6-F1
#
_cell.length_a   1.000
_cell.length_b   1.000
_cell.length_c   1.000
_cell.angle_alpha   90.00
_cell.angle_beta   90.00
_cell.angle_gamma   90.00
#
_symmetry.space_group_name_H-M   'P 1'
#
loop_
_entity.id
_entity.type
_entity.pdbx_description
1 polymer ?
#
loop_
_entity_poly.entity_id
_entity_poly.type
_entity_poly.pdbx_seq_one_letter_code
_entity_poly.pdbx_strand_id
1 'polypeptide(L)' 'MKKTMTLNLTDAEMQVLQDLCDKKDLSKTAVLRQALRLYQLVDVRLDQGGKLFFEDEAKKEKAELMVL' A
#
# COMPACT_ATOMS: atom_id res chain seq x y z
N MET A 1 10.50 15.12 -15.68
CA MET A 1 9.25 15.36 -16.45
C MET A 1 8.15 14.48 -15.87
N LYS A 2 6.96 15.02 -15.53
CA LYS A 2 5.83 14.21 -15.04
C LYS A 2 5.15 13.53 -16.22
N LYS A 3 4.77 12.25 -16.08
CA LYS A 3 3.99 11.50 -17.08
C LYS A 3 2.56 11.31 -16.56
N THR A 4 1.59 11.37 -17.47
CA THR A 4 0.18 11.08 -17.16
C THR A 4 -0.07 9.58 -17.27
N MET A 5 -0.89 9.05 -16.37
CA MET A 5 -1.42 7.70 -16.44
C MET A 5 -2.94 7.75 -16.27
N THR A 6 -3.64 6.84 -16.95
CA THR A 6 -5.06 6.56 -16.74
C THR A 6 -5.15 5.16 -16.17
N LEU A 7 -5.90 4.99 -15.08
CA LEU A 7 -6.11 3.72 -14.41
C LEU A 7 -7.61 3.47 -14.36
N ASN A 8 -8.03 2.35 -14.94
CA ASN A 8 -9.40 1.87 -14.76
C ASN A 8 -9.44 1.02 -13.51
N LEU A 9 -10.41 1.27 -12.65
CA LEU A 9 -10.65 0.54 -11.42
C LEU A 9 -12.03 -0.09 -11.50
N THR A 10 -12.15 -1.29 -10.94
CA THR A 10 -13.45 -1.85 -10.58
C THR A 10 -14.10 -1.00 -9.48
N ASP A 11 -15.41 -1.13 -9.29
CA ASP A 11 -16.12 -0.41 -8.23
C ASP A 11 -15.55 -0.71 -6.84
N ALA A 12 -15.16 -1.97 -6.60
CA ALA A 12 -14.55 -2.39 -5.34
C ALA A 12 -13.21 -1.70 -5.09
N GLU A 13 -12.33 -1.64 -6.09
CA GLU A 13 -11.03 -0.97 -5.97
C GLU A 13 -11.19 0.55 -5.79
N MET A 14 -12.15 1.16 -6.49
CA MET A 14 -12.44 2.57 -6.35
C MET A 14 -12.99 2.91 -4.96
N GLN A 15 -13.83 2.05 -4.39
CA GLN A 15 -14.34 2.22 -3.03
C GLN A 15 -13.20 2.15 -2.00
N VAL A 16 -12.30 1.17 -2.11
CA VAL A 16 -11.12 1.07 -1.23
C VAL A 16 -10.25 2.34 -1.33
N LEU A 17 -10.03 2.84 -2.54
CA LEU A 17 -9.27 4.08 -2.75
C LEU A 17 -9.98 5.27 -2.09
N GLN A 18 -11.31 5.36 -2.20
CA GLN A 18 -12.11 6.41 -1.59
C GLN A 18 -12.03 6.38 -0.06
N ASP A 19 -12.24 5.20 0.55
CA ASP A 19 -12.15 5.02 2.00
C ASP A 19 -10.77 5.42 2.54
N LEU A 20 -9.70 5.10 1.80
CA LEU A 20 -8.34 5.51 2.16
C LEU A 20 -8.11 7.02 2.03
N CYS A 21 -8.71 7.66 1.03
CA CYS A 21 -8.67 9.11 0.89
C CYS A 21 -9.35 9.79 2.07
N ASP A 22 -10.55 9.34 2.43
CA ASP A 22 -11.35 9.94 3.50
C ASP A 22 -10.70 9.70 4.88
N LYS A 23 -10.20 8.49 5.13
CA LYS A 23 -9.50 8.16 6.38
C LYS A 23 -8.24 8.97 6.60
N LYS A 24 -7.51 9.33 5.53
CA LYS A 24 -6.20 9.99 5.61
C LYS A 24 -6.25 11.48 5.28
N ASP A 25 -7.41 12.00 4.88
CA ASP A 25 -7.58 13.35 4.32
C ASP A 25 -6.60 13.63 3.17
N LEU A 26 -6.60 12.74 2.16
CA LEU A 26 -5.69 12.81 1.02
C LEU A 26 -6.44 12.70 -0.31
N SER A 27 -5.89 13.32 -1.35
CA SER A 27 -6.39 13.09 -2.71
C SER A 27 -6.06 11.69 -3.22
N LYS A 28 -6.87 11.16 -4.14
CA LYS A 28 -6.64 9.88 -4.84
C LYS A 28 -5.22 9.77 -5.40
N THR A 29 -4.73 10.83 -6.03
CA THR A 29 -3.37 10.87 -6.57
C THR A 29 -2.30 10.84 -5.46
N ALA A 30 -2.54 11.46 -4.30
CA ALA A 30 -1.62 11.40 -3.18
C ALA A 30 -1.56 9.99 -2.57
N VAL A 31 -2.72 9.33 -2.39
CA VAL A 31 -2.80 7.94 -1.92
C VAL A 31 -2.05 7.00 -2.88
N LEU A 32 -2.30 7.09 -4.19
CA LEU A 32 -1.63 6.25 -5.18
C LEU A 32 -0.11 6.47 -5.20
N ARG A 33 0.37 7.72 -5.06
CA ARG A 33 1.81 8.01 -4.95
C ARG A 33 2.42 7.42 -3.67
N GLN A 34 1.69 7.47 -2.55
CA GLN A 34 2.15 6.85 -1.30
C GLN A 34 2.21 5.33 -1.44
N ALA A 35 1.21 4.70 -2.07
CA ALA A 35 1.19 3.26 -2.34
C ALA A 35 2.40 2.83 -3.19
N LEU A 36 2.71 3.57 -4.27
CA LEU A 36 3.89 3.29 -5.10
C LEU A 36 5.21 3.39 -4.31
N ARG A 37 5.35 4.40 -3.45
CA ARG A 37 6.54 4.55 -2.59
C ARG A 37 6.65 3.42 -1.56
N LEU A 38 5.52 3.02 -0.97
CA LEU A 38 5.47 1.92 -0.02
C LEU A 38 5.88 0.61 -0.71
N TYR A 39 5.35 0.33 -1.89
CA TYR A 39 5.69 -0.86 -2.67
C TYR A 39 7.19 -0.89 -2.98
N GLN A 40 7.76 0.23 -3.47
CA GLN A 40 9.20 0.35 -3.71
C GLN A 40 10.04 0.09 -2.45
N LEU A 41 9.62 0.64 -1.29
CA LEU A 41 10.32 0.44 -0.03
C LEU A 41 10.31 -1.04 0.39
N VAL A 42 9.17 -1.71 0.25
CA VAL A 42 9.03 -3.13 0.56
C VAL A 42 9.95 -3.96 -0.34
N ASP A 43 9.92 -3.74 -1.66
CA ASP A 43 10.78 -4.45 -2.61
C ASP A 43 12.27 -4.30 -2.26
N VAL A 44 12.73 -3.06 -2.08
CA VAL A 44 14.13 -2.80 -1.69
C VAL A 44 14.50 -3.51 -0.41
N ARG A 45 13.59 -3.57 0.57
CA ARG A 45 13.86 -4.23 1.85
C ARG A 45 13.93 -5.75 1.71
N LEU A 46 13.07 -6.34 0.87
CA LEU A 46 13.05 -7.77 0.58
C LEU A 46 14.29 -8.21 -0.20
N ASP A 47 14.69 -7.45 -1.23
CA ASP A 47 15.91 -7.70 -2.02
C ASP A 47 17.18 -7.70 -1.16
N GLN A 48 17.18 -6.94 -0.06
CA GLN A 48 18.25 -6.91 0.94
C GLN A 48 18.16 -8.05 1.98
N GLY A 49 17.31 -9.06 1.75
CA GLY A 49 17.08 -10.17 2.68
C GLY A 49 16.23 -9.81 3.90
N GLY A 50 15.54 -8.67 3.86
CA GLY A 50 14.58 -8.28 4.90
C GLY A 50 13.34 -9.13 4.90
N LYS A 51 12.59 -9.07 6.00
CA LYS A 51 11.30 -9.74 6.17
C LYS A 51 10.26 -8.70 6.59
N LEU A 52 9.06 -8.83 6.04
CA LEU A 52 7.91 -8.03 6.43
C LEU A 52 7.06 -8.84 7.42
N PHE A 53 6.73 -8.26 8.57
CA PHE A 53 5.88 -8.88 9.57
C PHE A 53 4.72 -7.94 9.88
N PHE A 54 3.54 -8.51 10.08
CA PHE A 54 2.39 -7.78 10.61
C PHE A 54 2.27 -8.16 12.08
N GLU A 55 2.35 -7.16 12.94
CA GLU A 55 2.20 -7.36 14.38
C GLU A 55 0.77 -6.98 14.77
N ASP A 56 0.07 -7.92 15.40
CA ASP A 56 -1.19 -7.65 16.09
C ASP A 56 -0.88 -7.45 17.57
N GLU A 57 -0.91 -6.19 18.03
CA GLU A 57 -0.64 -5.85 19.44
C GLU A 57 -1.60 -6.56 20.41
N ALA A 58 -2.81 -6.93 19.97
CA ALA A 58 -3.79 -7.60 20.81
C ALA A 58 -3.47 -9.09 21.03
N LYS A 59 -2.71 -9.72 20.11
CA LYS A 59 -2.46 -11.16 20.14
C LYS A 59 -1.01 -11.57 20.40
N LYS A 60 -0.03 -10.65 20.35
CA LYS A 60 1.42 -10.96 20.47
C LYS A 60 1.91 -12.08 19.54
N GLU A 61 1.13 -12.45 18.53
CA GLU A 61 1.50 -13.44 17.53
C GLU A 61 2.03 -12.69 16.31
N LYS A 62 3.28 -12.96 15.94
CA LYS A 62 3.85 -12.49 14.68
C LYS A 62 3.23 -13.33 13.57
N ALA A 63 2.26 -12.78 12.85
CA ALA A 63 1.75 -13.43 11.65
C ALA A 63 2.75 -13.21 10.51
N GLU A 64 3.28 -14.30 9.95
CA GLU A 64 4.09 -14.23 8.73
C GLU A 64 3.19 -13.79 7.58
N LEU A 65 3.54 -12.68 6.92
CA LEU A 65 2.87 -12.27 5.70
C LEU A 65 3.71 -12.66 4.50
N MET A 66 3.13 -13.51 3.66
CA MET A 66 3.63 -13.87 2.34
C MET A 66 3.27 -12.75 1.36
N VAL A 67 4.24 -12.25 0.61
CA VAL A 67 3.96 -11.38 -0.55
C VAL A 67 3.67 -12.32 -1.74
N LEU A 68 2.49 -12.18 -2.34
CA LEU A 68 2.13 -12.85 -3.61
C LEU A 68 2.84 -12.18 -4.79
#